data_AF-D4LA10-F1
#
_entry.id   AF-D4LA10-F1
#
_cell.length_a   1.000
_cell.length_b   1.000
_cell.length_c   1.000
_cell.angle_alpha   90.00
_cell.angle_beta   90.00
_cell.angle_gamma   90.00
#
_symmetry.space_group_name_H-M   'P 1'
#
loop_
_entity.id
_entity.type
_entity.pdbx_description
1 polymer ?
#
loop_
_entity_poly.entity_id
_entity_poly.type
_entity_poly.pdbx_seq_one_letter_code
_entity_poly.pdbx_strand_id
1 'polypeptide(L)'
;MSEAFADFRPVAKRLGLQTNAYKQFDAVGAEGCKGTAVVPTFASFTVRTEFELLFGLPVRSLNDPNMPQQLMEDRPQPTLARYYKENGYATAYVHPFLSTFYNREEVYSNFGFDTMLFEDDFTVDVNYYGAYIDDETVFNQILKLVQDTDQPLYLHTTTMQNHQPYNKGEDPDAEFDNYLTWIARTGDSLRAFTNALKKLEEPTIVLFVGDHFPSLKGEDSVYDQLGINGNNCQVLYEQSYYLWSNYKLDYSGVPDTELSAFYLPYVVMDLAQIPRDSYLQRMHDKMQSLPVYATNYDPDGARDSMLDMLTYDRICGEDLSGQELIEKTEPETKN
;
A
#
# COMPACT_ATOMS: atom_id res chain seq x y z
N MET A 1 2.28 0.94 -3.78
CA MET A 1 2.96 1.28 -2.53
C MET A 1 4.31 1.89 -2.87
N SER A 2 4.60 3.09 -2.36
CA SER A 2 5.83 3.83 -2.63
C SER A 2 6.78 3.69 -1.46
N GLU A 3 7.95 3.10 -1.70
CA GLU A 3 8.96 2.87 -0.68
C GLU A 3 9.37 4.17 -0.01
N ALA A 4 9.40 4.15 1.33
CA ALA A 4 9.79 5.21 2.24
C ALA A 4 9.17 6.59 1.93
N PHE A 5 8.08 6.65 1.15
CA PHE A 5 7.39 7.90 0.90
C PHE A 5 6.70 8.32 2.19
N ALA A 6 7.00 9.53 2.65
CA ALA A 6 6.34 10.14 3.78
C ALA A 6 6.22 11.66 3.60
N ASP A 7 5.03 12.19 3.88
CA ASP A 7 4.77 13.63 3.92
C ASP A 7 5.19 14.19 5.28
N PHE A 8 6.34 14.86 5.34
CA PHE A 8 6.83 15.45 6.58
C PHE A 8 6.06 16.71 7.01
N ARG A 9 5.22 17.31 6.16
CA ARG A 9 4.57 18.61 6.46
C ARG A 9 3.64 18.57 7.69
N PRO A 10 2.84 17.52 7.96
CA PRO A 10 2.03 17.43 9.18
C PRO A 10 2.89 17.48 10.44
N VAL A 11 4.04 16.81 10.44
CA VAL A 11 4.97 16.77 11.58
C VAL A 11 5.80 18.04 11.67
N ALA A 12 6.24 18.58 10.52
CA ALA A 12 7.22 19.66 10.41
C ALA A 12 6.66 21.09 10.42
N LYS A 13 5.38 21.28 10.79
CA LYS A 13 4.81 22.63 11.00
C LYS A 13 5.65 23.47 11.98
N ARG A 14 6.31 22.83 12.96
CA ARG A 14 7.15 23.49 13.97
C ARG A 14 8.55 23.87 13.48
N LEU A 15 9.07 23.17 12.46
CA LEU A 15 10.35 23.50 11.83
C LEU A 15 10.24 24.61 10.78
N GLY A 16 9.01 25.08 10.50
CA GLY A 16 8.78 26.03 9.42
C GLY A 16 9.18 25.48 8.05
N LEU A 17 9.18 24.15 7.88
CA LEU A 17 9.62 23.47 6.65
C LEU A 17 8.98 24.09 5.41
N GLN A 18 9.78 24.78 4.61
CA GLN A 18 9.40 25.30 3.30
C GLN A 18 10.02 24.39 2.24
N THR A 19 9.22 23.52 1.64
CA THR A 19 9.70 22.62 0.58
C THR A 19 8.68 22.51 -0.55
N ASN A 20 9.19 22.40 -1.78
CA ASN A 20 8.39 22.12 -2.98
C ASN A 20 8.36 20.63 -3.33
N ALA A 21 8.98 19.76 -2.52
CA ALA A 21 9.06 18.32 -2.78
C ALA A 21 7.69 17.67 -2.98
N TYR A 22 6.66 18.19 -2.29
CA TYR A 22 5.31 17.62 -2.33
C TYR A 22 4.39 18.24 -3.40
N LYS A 23 4.88 19.22 -4.18
CA LYS A 23 4.06 20.02 -5.10
C LYS A 23 3.27 19.16 -6.10
N GLN A 24 3.91 18.14 -6.67
CA GLN A 24 3.25 17.30 -7.67
C GLN A 24 2.21 16.36 -7.06
N PHE A 25 2.47 15.86 -5.85
CA PHE A 25 1.49 15.06 -5.10
C PHE A 25 0.26 15.89 -4.76
N ASP A 26 0.44 17.15 -4.35
CA ASP A 26 -0.69 18.06 -4.11
C ASP A 26 -1.50 18.27 -5.40
N ALA A 27 -0.83 18.38 -6.55
CA ALA A 27 -1.49 18.54 -7.83
C ALA A 27 -2.25 17.27 -8.28
N VAL A 28 -1.74 16.07 -7.96
CA VAL A 28 -2.44 14.80 -8.17
C VAL A 28 -3.63 14.67 -7.22
N GLY A 29 -3.44 14.98 -5.93
CA GLY A 29 -4.50 14.97 -4.92
C GLY A 29 -5.62 15.96 -5.21
N ALA A 30 -5.32 17.10 -5.80
CA ALA A 30 -6.32 18.09 -6.24
C ALA A 30 -7.17 17.62 -7.43
N GLU A 31 -6.67 16.67 -8.24
CA GLU A 31 -7.43 16.05 -9.33
C GLU A 31 -8.26 14.85 -8.85
N GLY A 32 -7.94 14.29 -7.67
CA GLY A 32 -8.66 13.18 -7.05
C GLY A 32 -8.96 13.45 -5.58
N CYS A 33 -8.41 12.64 -4.69
CA CYS A 33 -8.55 12.78 -3.23
C CYS A 33 -7.21 12.50 -2.53
N LYS A 34 -7.00 13.14 -1.36
CA LYS A 34 -5.89 12.88 -0.44
C LYS A 34 -6.48 12.52 0.93
N GLY A 35 -5.96 11.46 1.56
CA GLY A 35 -6.29 11.10 2.93
C GLY A 35 -5.07 10.64 3.73
N THR A 36 -5.31 10.19 4.95
CA THR A 36 -4.28 9.68 5.87
C THR A 36 -4.50 8.20 6.16
N ALA A 37 -3.47 7.39 5.93
CA ALA A 37 -3.44 5.97 6.24
C ALA A 37 -2.55 5.73 7.46
N VAL A 38 -2.98 4.92 8.41
CA VAL A 38 -2.16 4.43 9.52
C VAL A 38 -1.47 3.15 9.09
N VAL A 39 -0.16 3.17 8.96
CA VAL A 39 0.67 2.03 8.53
C VAL A 39 1.24 1.27 9.75
N PRO A 40 1.49 -0.05 9.63
CA PRO A 40 1.92 -0.88 10.76
C PRO A 40 3.40 -0.76 11.12
N THR A 41 4.19 0.03 10.40
CA THR A 41 5.65 0.02 10.54
C THR A 41 6.29 1.39 10.35
N PHE A 42 7.52 1.51 10.84
CA PHE A 42 8.39 2.68 10.73
C PHE A 42 9.77 2.21 10.28
N ALA A 43 10.42 2.95 9.38
CA ALA A 43 11.82 2.79 8.95
C ALA A 43 12.22 1.49 8.23
N SER A 44 11.45 0.40 8.35
CA SER A 44 11.76 -0.90 7.76
C SER A 44 10.51 -1.78 7.74
N PHE A 45 10.67 -3.02 7.27
CA PHE A 45 9.62 -4.02 7.18
C PHE A 45 8.46 -3.59 6.28
N THR A 46 8.78 -3.07 5.09
CA THR A 46 7.87 -2.76 3.98
C THR A 46 6.78 -3.82 3.80
N VAL A 47 7.15 -5.10 3.95
CA VAL A 47 6.23 -6.26 3.86
C VAL A 47 5.06 -6.24 4.85
N ARG A 48 5.14 -5.47 5.94
CA ARG A 48 4.01 -5.29 6.88
C ARG A 48 2.91 -4.44 6.24
N THR A 49 3.26 -3.30 5.65
CA THR A 49 2.28 -2.46 4.93
C THR A 49 1.85 -3.14 3.64
N GLU A 50 2.78 -3.83 2.96
CA GLU A 50 2.48 -4.65 1.77
C GLU A 50 1.42 -5.72 2.08
N PHE A 51 1.58 -6.45 3.21
CA PHE A 51 0.60 -7.42 3.68
C PHE A 51 -0.77 -6.77 3.90
N GLU A 52 -0.84 -5.64 4.61
CA GLU A 52 -2.11 -4.94 4.86
C GLU A 52 -2.82 -4.56 3.55
N LEU A 53 -2.06 -4.08 2.57
CA LEU A 53 -2.60 -3.69 1.26
C LEU A 53 -2.94 -4.88 0.37
N LEU A 54 -2.25 -6.02 0.48
CA LEU A 54 -2.50 -7.21 -0.36
C LEU A 54 -3.63 -8.08 0.17
N PHE A 55 -3.85 -8.09 1.48
CA PHE A 55 -4.82 -8.97 2.14
C PHE A 55 -6.07 -8.22 2.64
N GLY A 56 -5.97 -6.91 2.86
CA GLY A 56 -7.01 -6.17 3.57
C GLY A 56 -7.15 -6.60 5.03
N LEU A 57 -6.09 -7.16 5.63
CA LEU A 57 -6.08 -7.69 7.00
C LEU A 57 -5.02 -6.98 7.86
N PRO A 58 -5.31 -6.71 9.14
CA PRO A 58 -4.38 -6.03 10.04
C PRO A 58 -3.20 -6.90 10.47
N VAL A 59 -1.98 -6.36 10.40
CA VAL A 59 -0.79 -7.01 10.98
C VAL A 59 -0.92 -7.16 12.50
N ARG A 60 -1.60 -6.22 13.15
CA ARG A 60 -1.91 -6.27 14.60
C ARG A 60 -2.56 -7.60 14.98
N SER A 61 -3.51 -8.10 14.19
CA SER A 61 -4.22 -9.35 14.52
C SER A 61 -3.32 -10.58 14.54
N LEU A 62 -2.17 -10.54 13.86
CA LEU A 62 -1.14 -11.58 13.87
C LEU A 62 -0.12 -11.44 15.00
N ASN A 63 -0.33 -10.51 15.94
CA ASN A 63 0.62 -10.13 17.00
C ASN A 63 1.92 -9.53 16.46
N ASP A 64 1.79 -8.65 15.45
CA ASP A 64 2.85 -7.76 14.97
C ASP A 64 4.16 -8.44 14.52
N PRO A 65 4.11 -9.50 13.69
CA PRO A 65 5.31 -10.09 13.12
C PRO A 65 6.04 -9.09 12.21
N ASN A 66 7.37 -9.16 12.21
CA ASN A 66 8.22 -8.41 11.28
C ASN A 66 7.95 -8.78 9.81
N MET A 67 7.61 -10.05 9.56
CA MET A 67 7.32 -10.60 8.24
C MET A 67 6.03 -11.43 8.32
N PRO A 68 4.84 -10.82 8.20
CA PRO A 68 3.56 -11.51 8.29
C PRO A 68 3.44 -12.70 7.33
N GLN A 69 4.11 -12.61 6.19
CA GLN A 69 4.10 -13.65 5.17
C GLN A 69 4.77 -14.97 5.58
N GLN A 70 5.58 -14.96 6.64
CA GLN A 70 6.16 -16.19 7.20
C GLN A 70 5.17 -17.00 8.07
N LEU A 71 4.01 -16.43 8.39
CA LEU A 71 2.96 -17.11 9.15
C LEU A 71 1.92 -17.79 8.26
N MET A 72 1.99 -17.55 6.95
CA MET A 72 1.02 -18.07 5.99
C MET A 72 1.20 -19.58 5.81
N GLU A 73 0.09 -20.30 5.75
CA GLU A 73 0.08 -21.69 5.32
C GLU A 73 0.52 -21.82 3.85
N ASP A 74 1.21 -22.92 3.49
CA ASP A 74 1.63 -23.18 2.10
C ASP A 74 0.44 -23.65 1.25
N ARG A 75 -0.37 -22.68 0.84
CA ARG A 75 -1.58 -22.84 0.04
C ARG A 75 -1.88 -21.55 -0.72
N PRO A 76 -2.78 -21.60 -1.73
CA PRO A 76 -3.31 -20.38 -2.31
C PRO A 76 -3.88 -19.45 -1.23
N GLN A 77 -3.41 -18.20 -1.26
CA GLN A 77 -3.72 -17.19 -0.26
C GLN A 77 -4.91 -16.35 -0.69
N PRO A 78 -5.78 -15.91 0.25
CA PRO A 78 -7.00 -15.20 -0.09
C PRO A 78 -6.76 -13.69 -0.18
N THR A 79 -5.86 -13.31 -1.08
CA THR A 79 -5.43 -11.94 -1.34
C THR A 79 -6.44 -11.18 -2.20
N LEU A 80 -6.27 -9.87 -2.28
CA LEU A 80 -6.97 -9.02 -3.25
C LEU A 80 -6.66 -9.42 -4.69
N ALA A 81 -5.41 -9.74 -5.01
CA ALA A 81 -5.05 -10.17 -6.36
C ALA A 81 -5.90 -11.39 -6.75
N ARG A 82 -5.98 -12.37 -5.87
CA ARG A 82 -6.83 -13.54 -6.08
C ARG A 82 -8.31 -13.18 -6.25
N TYR A 83 -8.83 -12.30 -5.40
CA TYR A 83 -10.22 -11.82 -5.52
C TYR A 83 -10.49 -11.20 -6.90
N TYR A 84 -9.62 -10.31 -7.37
CA TYR A 84 -9.76 -9.69 -8.69
C TYR A 84 -9.62 -10.71 -9.82
N LYS A 85 -8.70 -11.66 -9.71
CA LYS A 85 -8.53 -12.76 -10.67
C LYS A 85 -9.77 -13.63 -10.80
N GLU A 86 -10.38 -14.01 -9.69
CA GLU A 86 -11.62 -14.80 -9.66
C GLU A 86 -12.81 -14.01 -10.24
N ASN A 87 -12.72 -12.67 -10.28
CA ASN A 87 -13.68 -11.78 -10.91
C ASN A 87 -13.26 -11.34 -12.34
N GLY A 88 -12.34 -12.07 -12.98
CA GLY A 88 -12.03 -11.91 -14.41
C GLY A 88 -10.97 -10.86 -14.74
N TYR A 89 -10.26 -10.33 -13.73
CA TYR A 89 -9.12 -9.45 -13.96
C TYR A 89 -7.86 -10.25 -14.25
N ALA A 90 -6.99 -9.73 -15.10
CA ALA A 90 -5.58 -10.11 -15.07
C ALA A 90 -4.93 -9.53 -13.81
N THR A 91 -3.87 -10.17 -13.32
CA THR A 91 -3.19 -9.75 -12.09
C THR A 91 -1.69 -9.64 -12.25
N ALA A 92 -1.11 -8.53 -11.78
CA ALA A 92 0.32 -8.29 -11.86
C ALA A 92 0.92 -7.80 -10.53
N TYR A 93 2.11 -8.26 -10.23
CA TYR A 93 2.99 -7.72 -9.21
C TYR A 93 4.24 -7.14 -9.86
N VAL A 94 4.66 -5.93 -9.47
CA VAL A 94 5.86 -5.27 -9.99
C VAL A 94 6.72 -4.77 -8.83
N HIS A 95 7.99 -5.17 -8.79
CA HIS A 95 8.94 -4.71 -7.80
C HIS A 95 10.33 -4.53 -8.43
N PRO A 96 10.94 -3.34 -8.42
CA PRO A 96 12.17 -3.08 -9.16
C PRO A 96 13.42 -3.48 -8.36
N PHE A 97 13.39 -4.67 -7.75
CA PHE A 97 14.51 -5.21 -6.99
C PHE A 97 14.48 -6.75 -7.01
N LEU A 98 15.51 -7.38 -6.43
CA LEU A 98 15.70 -8.83 -6.38
C LEU A 98 14.42 -9.59 -5.97
N SER A 99 14.05 -10.59 -6.76
CA SER A 99 12.89 -11.48 -6.51
C SER A 99 12.97 -12.23 -5.18
N THR A 100 14.19 -12.53 -4.74
CA THR A 100 14.49 -13.24 -3.49
C THR A 100 14.43 -12.35 -2.25
N PHE A 101 14.41 -11.02 -2.41
CA PHE A 101 14.33 -10.12 -1.27
C PHE A 101 12.96 -10.25 -0.59
N TYR A 102 12.96 -10.50 0.73
CA TYR A 102 11.78 -10.91 1.51
C TYR A 102 11.10 -12.21 1.03
N ASN A 103 11.79 -13.02 0.22
CA ASN A 103 11.27 -14.25 -0.38
C ASN A 103 10.01 -14.05 -1.23
N ARG A 104 9.92 -12.91 -1.93
CA ARG A 104 8.71 -12.54 -2.67
C ARG A 104 8.37 -13.51 -3.78
N GLU A 105 9.35 -13.97 -4.56
CA GLU A 105 9.09 -14.91 -5.66
C GLU A 105 8.39 -16.19 -5.19
N GLU A 106 8.95 -16.83 -4.16
CA GLU A 106 8.42 -18.10 -3.64
C GLU A 106 7.09 -17.91 -2.90
N VAL A 107 6.96 -16.85 -2.09
CA VAL A 107 5.74 -16.64 -1.30
C VAL A 107 4.60 -16.08 -2.15
N TYR A 108 4.89 -15.14 -3.06
CA TYR A 108 3.85 -14.42 -3.80
C TYR A 108 3.31 -15.23 -4.98
N SER A 109 3.97 -16.34 -5.37
CA SER A 109 3.38 -17.30 -6.30
C SER A 109 2.05 -17.87 -5.81
N ASN A 110 1.84 -17.92 -4.48
CA ASN A 110 0.59 -18.34 -3.86
C ASN A 110 -0.46 -17.21 -3.76
N PHE A 111 -0.11 -15.97 -4.12
CA PHE A 111 -0.99 -14.80 -3.95
C PHE A 111 -1.92 -14.58 -5.14
N GLY A 112 -1.82 -15.40 -6.19
CA GLY A 112 -2.75 -15.37 -7.31
C GLY A 112 -2.37 -14.39 -8.42
N PHE A 113 -1.17 -13.83 -8.43
CA PHE A 113 -0.65 -13.03 -9.55
C PHE A 113 -0.44 -13.89 -10.81
N ASP A 114 -0.88 -13.40 -11.97
CA ASP A 114 -0.58 -14.00 -13.28
C ASP A 114 0.82 -13.62 -13.76
N THR A 115 1.24 -12.40 -13.46
CA THR A 115 2.55 -11.86 -13.82
C THR A 115 3.24 -11.32 -12.57
N MET A 116 4.51 -11.69 -12.36
CA MET A 116 5.38 -11.06 -11.37
C MET A 116 6.62 -10.57 -12.10
N LEU A 117 6.89 -9.26 -12.02
CA LEU A 117 8.07 -8.65 -12.63
C LEU A 117 9.00 -8.12 -11.54
N PHE A 118 10.24 -8.57 -11.59
CA PHE A 118 11.34 -8.08 -10.78
C PHE A 118 12.33 -7.26 -11.62
N GLU A 119 13.42 -6.77 -11.03
CA GLU A 119 14.36 -5.87 -11.71
C GLU A 119 14.89 -6.40 -13.06
N ASP A 120 15.13 -7.71 -13.17
CA ASP A 120 15.64 -8.36 -14.38
C ASP A 120 14.56 -8.60 -15.46
N ASP A 121 13.27 -8.45 -15.11
CA ASP A 121 12.14 -8.70 -16.01
C ASP A 121 11.65 -7.43 -16.73
N PHE A 122 12.22 -6.27 -16.41
CA PHE A 122 11.77 -4.99 -16.97
C PHE A 122 12.12 -4.90 -18.46
N THR A 123 11.15 -4.46 -19.26
CA THR A 123 11.21 -4.40 -20.72
C THR A 123 11.23 -2.99 -21.29
N VAL A 124 11.18 -1.99 -20.41
CA VAL A 124 11.34 -0.56 -20.71
C VAL A 124 12.78 -0.13 -20.44
N ASP A 125 13.16 1.08 -20.87
CA ASP A 125 14.48 1.64 -20.55
C ASP A 125 14.62 1.81 -19.03
N VAL A 126 15.60 1.12 -18.43
CA VAL A 126 15.84 1.12 -16.99
C VAL A 126 16.80 2.23 -16.61
N ASN A 127 16.35 3.12 -15.73
CA ASN A 127 17.16 4.19 -15.14
C ASN A 127 17.23 4.04 -13.63
N TYR A 128 18.27 4.65 -13.05
CA TYR A 128 18.52 4.63 -11.60
C TYR A 128 18.51 6.04 -11.06
N TYR A 129 18.02 6.21 -9.83
CA TYR A 129 18.13 7.44 -9.08
C TYR A 129 18.52 7.11 -7.64
N GLY A 130 19.62 7.70 -7.17
CA GLY A 130 20.27 7.23 -5.95
C GLY A 130 20.87 5.83 -6.16
N ALA A 131 20.49 4.88 -5.30
CA ALA A 131 21.02 3.51 -5.31
C ALA A 131 20.16 2.48 -6.06
N TYR A 132 18.95 2.86 -6.48
CA TYR A 132 17.94 1.92 -6.96
C TYR A 132 17.32 2.38 -8.29
N ILE A 133 16.61 1.47 -8.96
CA ILE A 133 15.80 1.79 -10.15
C ILE A 133 14.80 2.89 -9.77
N ASP A 134 14.67 3.88 -10.65
CA ASP A 134 13.82 5.05 -10.39
C ASP A 134 12.33 4.75 -10.58
N ASP A 135 11.48 5.55 -9.92
CA ASP A 135 10.03 5.35 -9.94
C ASP A 135 9.45 5.60 -11.36
N GLU A 136 10.10 6.43 -12.18
CA GLU A 136 9.72 6.66 -13.58
C GLU A 136 9.82 5.37 -14.40
N THR A 137 10.91 4.61 -14.23
CA THR A 137 11.08 3.30 -14.86
C THR A 137 9.95 2.35 -14.47
N VAL A 138 9.60 2.30 -13.17
CA VAL A 138 8.52 1.45 -12.66
C VAL A 138 7.18 1.85 -13.28
N PHE A 139 6.85 3.14 -13.29
CA PHE A 139 5.60 3.64 -13.87
C PHE A 139 5.51 3.39 -15.38
N ASN A 140 6.63 3.49 -16.11
CA ASN A 140 6.68 3.13 -17.53
C ASN A 140 6.42 1.64 -17.75
N GLN A 141 6.97 0.77 -16.90
CA GLN A 141 6.70 -0.67 -16.96
C GLN A 141 5.22 -0.98 -16.65
N ILE A 142 4.61 -0.28 -15.70
CA ILE A 142 3.16 -0.38 -15.41
C ILE A 142 2.33 0.07 -16.61
N LEU A 143 2.64 1.22 -17.23
CA LEU A 143 1.94 1.69 -18.43
C LEU A 143 2.01 0.68 -19.57
N LYS A 144 3.16 0.04 -19.74
CA LYS A 144 3.32 -1.04 -20.73
C LYS A 144 2.43 -2.23 -20.41
N LEU A 145 2.38 -2.68 -19.15
CA LEU A 145 1.49 -3.78 -18.74
C LEU A 145 0.02 -3.45 -18.99
N VAL A 146 -0.41 -2.23 -18.66
CA VAL A 146 -1.78 -1.76 -18.92
C VAL A 146 -2.10 -1.78 -20.42
N GLN A 147 -1.15 -1.39 -21.28
CA GLN A 147 -1.35 -1.38 -22.73
C GLN A 147 -1.33 -2.78 -23.37
N ASP A 148 -0.56 -3.70 -22.81
CA ASP A 148 -0.38 -5.05 -23.35
C ASP A 148 -1.43 -6.06 -22.81
N THR A 149 -2.30 -5.63 -21.88
CA THR A 149 -3.32 -6.49 -21.26
C THR A 149 -4.71 -6.14 -21.78
N ASP A 150 -5.40 -7.12 -22.39
CA ASP A 150 -6.76 -6.92 -22.91
C ASP A 150 -7.84 -7.00 -21.81
N GLN A 151 -7.56 -7.73 -20.72
CA GLN A 151 -8.44 -7.86 -19.56
C GLN A 151 -8.31 -6.66 -18.62
N PRO A 152 -9.33 -6.34 -17.81
CA PRO A 152 -9.14 -5.38 -16.73
C PRO A 152 -8.01 -5.86 -15.80
N LEU A 153 -7.15 -4.95 -15.36
CA LEU A 153 -5.91 -5.29 -14.65
C LEU A 153 -5.96 -4.86 -13.17
N TYR A 154 -5.78 -5.81 -12.26
CA TYR A 154 -5.36 -5.52 -10.89
C TYR A 154 -3.84 -5.58 -10.82
N LEU A 155 -3.21 -4.50 -10.40
CA LEU A 155 -1.76 -4.42 -10.31
C LEU A 155 -1.34 -3.87 -8.95
N HIS A 156 -0.44 -4.59 -8.29
CA HIS A 156 0.23 -4.15 -7.08
C HIS A 156 1.70 -3.85 -7.38
N THR A 157 2.20 -2.72 -6.91
CA THR A 157 3.60 -2.34 -7.05
C THR A 157 4.18 -1.90 -5.73
N THR A 158 5.41 -2.32 -5.49
CA THR A 158 6.26 -1.87 -4.39
C THR A 158 7.51 -1.27 -4.99
N THR A 159 7.69 0.05 -4.89
CA THR A 159 8.86 0.72 -5.48
C THR A 159 10.11 0.55 -4.61
N MET A 160 11.25 1.14 -5.01
CA MET A 160 12.51 1.04 -4.24
C MET A 160 13.34 2.34 -4.22
N GLN A 161 13.01 3.31 -5.08
CA GLN A 161 13.83 4.52 -5.33
C GLN A 161 14.25 5.25 -4.04
N ASN A 162 13.32 5.43 -3.10
CA ASN A 162 13.57 6.22 -1.91
C ASN A 162 14.09 5.40 -0.72
N HIS A 163 14.50 4.14 -0.94
CA HIS A 163 15.08 3.33 0.13
C HIS A 163 16.47 3.89 0.54
N GLN A 164 16.82 3.73 1.81
CA GLN A 164 18.15 4.07 2.34
C GLN A 164 19.28 3.35 1.55
N PRO A 165 20.52 3.88 1.51
CA PRO A 165 21.09 4.95 2.36
C PRO A 165 20.95 6.36 1.79
N TYR A 166 20.49 7.30 2.62
CA TYR A 166 20.22 8.71 2.24
C TYR A 166 21.46 9.60 2.07
N ASN A 167 22.65 9.08 2.42
CA ASN A 167 23.93 9.76 2.20
C ASN A 167 24.45 9.66 0.74
N LYS A 168 23.59 9.22 -0.18
CA LYS A 168 23.89 9.07 -1.62
C LYS A 168 23.34 10.21 -2.49
N GLY A 169 22.85 11.29 -1.88
CA GLY A 169 22.45 12.50 -2.61
C GLY A 169 23.61 13.48 -2.82
N GLU A 170 23.27 14.74 -3.09
CA GLU A 170 24.24 15.79 -3.41
C GLU A 170 25.17 16.12 -2.23
N ASP A 171 24.61 16.17 -1.02
CA ASP A 171 25.35 16.37 0.22
C ASP A 171 25.20 15.13 1.12
N PRO A 172 26.24 14.28 1.23
CA PRO A 172 26.20 13.07 2.05
C PRO A 172 25.86 13.29 3.53
N ASP A 173 26.08 14.50 4.05
CA ASP A 173 25.81 14.84 5.46
C ASP A 173 24.40 15.42 5.65
N ALA A 174 23.67 15.73 4.57
CA ALA A 174 22.31 16.29 4.60
C ALA A 174 21.25 15.25 4.19
N GLU A 175 21.15 14.13 4.93
CA GLU A 175 20.25 13.01 4.60
C GLU A 175 18.79 13.45 4.38
N PHE A 176 18.27 14.39 5.19
CA PHE A 176 16.89 14.86 5.06
C PHE A 176 16.66 15.68 3.78
N ASP A 177 17.60 16.55 3.41
CA ASP A 177 17.49 17.35 2.19
C ASP A 177 17.61 16.46 0.95
N ASN A 178 18.54 15.49 0.96
CA ASN A 178 18.64 14.47 -0.09
C ASN A 178 17.32 13.72 -0.24
N TYR A 179 16.75 13.22 0.87
CA TYR A 179 15.46 12.54 0.86
C TYR A 179 14.35 13.42 0.25
N LEU A 180 14.28 14.72 0.57
CA LEU A 180 13.30 15.62 -0.03
C LEU A 180 13.46 15.77 -1.55
N THR A 181 14.69 15.73 -2.08
CA THR A 181 14.90 15.71 -3.54
C THR A 181 14.40 14.42 -4.18
N TRP A 182 14.52 13.28 -3.49
CA TRP A 182 14.05 11.98 -3.96
C TRP A 182 12.53 11.93 -3.98
N ILE A 183 11.89 12.47 -2.94
CA ILE A 183 10.43 12.66 -2.92
C ILE A 183 9.96 13.57 -4.06
N ALA A 184 10.68 14.66 -4.35
CA ALA A 184 10.35 15.52 -5.49
C ALA A 184 10.41 14.74 -6.82
N ARG A 185 11.43 13.89 -7.01
CA ARG A 185 11.58 13.02 -8.19
C ARG A 185 10.45 12.00 -8.31
N THR A 186 10.05 11.34 -7.22
CA THR A 186 8.85 10.48 -7.19
C THR A 186 7.59 11.26 -7.58
N GLY A 187 7.44 12.49 -7.07
CA GLY A 187 6.30 13.35 -7.37
C GLY A 187 6.20 13.72 -8.85
N ASP A 188 7.31 14.11 -9.47
CA ASP A 188 7.37 14.38 -10.92
C ASP A 188 7.03 13.13 -11.74
N SER A 189 7.53 11.96 -11.32
CA SER A 189 7.27 10.68 -11.96
C SER A 189 5.79 10.28 -11.85
N LEU A 190 5.18 10.43 -10.66
CA LEU A 190 3.75 10.18 -10.44
C LEU A 190 2.87 11.13 -11.28
N ARG A 191 3.29 12.39 -11.44
CA ARG A 191 2.59 13.33 -12.31
C ARG A 191 2.68 12.93 -13.77
N ALA A 192 3.85 12.51 -14.25
CA ALA A 192 4.02 11.99 -15.60
C ALA A 192 3.15 10.75 -15.84
N PHE A 193 3.14 9.81 -14.89
CA PHE A 193 2.33 8.60 -14.92
C PHE A 193 0.83 8.89 -15.02
N THR A 194 0.27 9.70 -14.12
CA THR A 194 -1.15 10.09 -14.16
C THR A 194 -1.50 10.86 -15.43
N ASN A 195 -0.62 11.73 -15.95
CA ASN A 195 -0.81 12.39 -17.24
C ASN A 195 -0.83 11.41 -18.43
N ALA A 196 -0.10 10.29 -18.34
CA ALA A 196 -0.15 9.24 -19.36
C ALA A 196 -1.46 8.43 -19.26
N LEU A 197 -1.87 8.05 -18.05
CA LEU A 197 -3.14 7.34 -17.82
C LEU A 197 -4.38 8.12 -18.29
N LYS A 198 -4.36 9.47 -18.22
CA LYS A 198 -5.42 10.34 -18.77
C LYS A 198 -5.68 10.13 -20.27
N LYS A 199 -4.71 9.58 -21.00
CA LYS A 199 -4.82 9.36 -22.45
C LYS A 199 -5.43 8.00 -22.77
N LEU A 200 -5.61 7.13 -21.78
CA LEU A 200 -6.23 5.82 -21.94
C LEU A 200 -7.75 5.97 -21.87
N GLU A 201 -8.45 5.19 -22.69
CA GLU A 201 -9.92 5.11 -22.65
C GLU A 201 -10.41 4.19 -21.52
N GLU A 202 -9.57 3.25 -21.07
CA GLU A 202 -9.91 2.30 -20.01
C GLU A 202 -10.04 3.01 -18.64
N PRO A 203 -11.18 2.86 -17.94
CA PRO A 203 -11.34 3.42 -16.61
C PRO A 203 -10.29 2.88 -15.63
N THR A 204 -9.48 3.78 -15.07
CA THR A 204 -8.38 3.45 -14.18
C THR A 204 -8.51 4.21 -12.86
N ILE A 205 -8.32 3.51 -11.74
CA ILE A 205 -8.14 4.08 -10.40
C ILE A 205 -6.71 3.78 -9.93
N VAL A 206 -6.02 4.79 -9.39
CA VAL A 206 -4.70 4.66 -8.80
C VAL A 206 -4.80 4.97 -7.30
N LEU A 207 -4.35 4.01 -6.47
CA LEU A 207 -4.03 4.23 -5.07
C LEU A 207 -2.51 4.37 -4.93
N PHE A 208 -2.05 5.57 -4.60
CA PHE A 208 -0.66 5.84 -4.24
C PHE A 208 -0.57 6.04 -2.73
N VAL A 209 0.28 5.28 -2.05
CA VAL A 209 0.46 5.36 -0.59
C VAL A 209 1.89 4.98 -0.22
N GLY A 210 2.45 5.67 0.77
CA GLY A 210 3.73 5.32 1.38
C GLY A 210 3.62 4.12 2.31
N ASP A 211 4.69 3.35 2.45
CA ASP A 211 4.72 2.20 3.34
C ASP A 211 5.12 2.56 4.78
N HIS A 212 6.07 3.48 4.95
CA HIS A 212 6.55 3.97 6.23
C HIS A 212 7.41 5.25 6.13
N PHE A 213 7.62 5.95 7.25
CA PHE A 213 8.61 7.03 7.34
C PHE A 213 10.06 6.49 7.21
N PRO A 214 10.99 7.26 6.61
CA PRO A 214 12.38 6.85 6.41
C PRO A 214 13.21 6.82 7.71
N SER A 215 14.21 5.94 7.81
CA SER A 215 15.23 6.04 8.87
C SER A 215 16.31 7.05 8.52
N LEU A 216 16.20 8.27 9.02
CA LEU A 216 17.19 9.33 8.82
C LEU A 216 18.12 9.40 10.04
N LYS A 217 19.43 9.27 9.82
CA LYS A 217 20.46 9.19 10.85
C LYS A 217 21.17 10.54 11.04
N GLY A 218 21.81 10.72 12.20
CA GLY A 218 22.65 11.87 12.52
C GLY A 218 22.48 12.35 13.96
N GLU A 219 23.54 12.96 14.54
CA GLU A 219 23.34 13.90 15.65
C GLU A 219 22.50 15.07 15.08
N ASP A 220 21.43 15.48 15.76
CA ASP A 220 20.44 16.44 15.25
C ASP A 220 19.59 15.95 14.05
N SER A 221 19.17 14.68 14.06
CA SER A 221 18.24 14.16 13.05
C SER A 221 16.97 15.01 12.92
N VAL A 222 16.27 14.95 11.78
CA VAL A 222 15.00 15.67 11.61
C VAL A 222 14.00 15.29 12.71
N TYR A 223 14.03 14.04 13.19
CA TYR A 223 13.16 13.57 14.28
C TYR A 223 13.49 14.24 15.62
N ASP A 224 14.77 14.44 15.93
CA ASP A 224 15.21 15.16 17.13
C ASP A 224 14.83 16.63 17.06
N GLN A 225 15.02 17.27 15.89
CA GLN A 225 14.61 18.66 15.66
C GLN A 225 13.10 18.85 15.83
N LEU A 226 12.32 17.84 15.44
CA LEU A 226 10.86 17.79 15.62
C LEU A 226 10.44 17.48 17.07
N GLY A 227 11.39 17.07 17.92
CA GLY A 227 11.12 16.62 19.28
C GLY A 227 10.31 15.32 19.33
N ILE A 228 10.46 14.45 18.33
CA ILE A 228 9.79 13.14 18.31
C ILE A 228 10.45 12.23 19.34
N ASN A 229 9.62 11.59 20.16
CA ASN A 229 9.99 10.68 21.23
C ASN A 229 8.87 9.66 21.45
N GLY A 230 9.05 8.75 22.41
CA GLY A 230 8.07 7.68 22.68
C GLY A 230 6.65 8.14 23.03
N ASN A 231 6.45 9.41 23.41
CA ASN A 231 5.11 9.93 23.77
C ASN A 231 4.37 10.56 22.59
N ASN A 232 5.03 10.84 21.45
CA ASN A 232 4.44 11.54 20.30
C ASN A 232 4.84 10.94 18.95
N CYS A 233 5.42 9.74 18.94
CA CYS A 233 5.86 9.04 17.74
C CYS A 233 4.70 8.44 16.91
N GLN A 234 3.46 8.50 17.40
CA GLN A 234 2.26 8.02 16.70
C GLN A 234 2.13 8.60 15.29
N VAL A 235 2.47 9.88 15.11
CA VAL A 235 2.44 10.57 13.81
C VAL A 235 3.41 9.98 12.77
N LEU A 236 4.44 9.23 13.20
CA LEU A 236 5.36 8.54 12.29
C LEU A 236 4.74 7.31 11.61
N TYR A 237 3.54 6.92 12.04
CA TYR A 237 2.74 5.85 11.43
C TYR A 237 1.63 6.40 10.53
N GLU A 238 1.54 7.72 10.34
CA GLU A 238 0.58 8.34 9.44
C GLU A 238 1.19 8.57 8.05
N GLN A 239 0.64 7.94 7.02
CA GLN A 239 1.04 8.13 5.63
C GLN A 239 -0.02 8.86 4.83
N SER A 240 0.40 9.82 4.02
CA SER A 240 -0.51 10.38 3.01
C SER A 240 -0.75 9.34 1.93
N TYR A 241 -2.02 9.11 1.60
CA TYR A 241 -2.41 8.39 0.39
C TYR A 241 -3.15 9.32 -0.56
N TYR A 242 -3.09 8.96 -1.84
CA TYR A 242 -3.71 9.68 -2.94
C TYR A 242 -4.53 8.69 -3.76
N LEU A 243 -5.81 9.02 -3.95
CA LEU A 243 -6.70 8.33 -4.86
C LEU A 243 -6.88 9.21 -6.09
N TRP A 244 -6.67 8.65 -7.26
CA TRP A 244 -6.77 9.36 -8.52
C TRP A 244 -7.44 8.48 -9.57
N SER A 245 -8.16 9.09 -10.52
CA SER A 245 -8.82 8.37 -11.60
C SER A 245 -8.70 9.12 -12.93
N ASN A 246 -8.62 8.39 -14.04
CA ASN A 246 -8.61 9.00 -15.38
C ASN A 246 -10.03 9.37 -15.89
N TYR A 247 -11.07 9.01 -15.15
CA TYR A 247 -12.46 9.37 -15.37
C TYR A 247 -13.04 10.12 -14.18
N LYS A 248 -14.20 10.76 -14.35
CA LYS A 248 -14.88 11.45 -13.25
C LYS A 248 -15.43 10.44 -12.25
N LEU A 249 -14.87 10.47 -11.04
CA LEU A 249 -15.26 9.64 -9.91
C LEU A 249 -15.82 10.51 -8.77
N ASP A 250 -16.77 9.99 -8.01
CA ASP A 250 -17.25 10.64 -6.78
C ASP A 250 -16.44 10.13 -5.59
N TYR A 251 -15.61 11.01 -5.03
CA TYR A 251 -14.78 10.70 -3.86
C TYR A 251 -15.48 10.97 -2.53
N SER A 252 -16.77 11.34 -2.52
CA SER A 252 -17.51 11.66 -1.27
C SER A 252 -17.63 10.49 -0.29
N GLY A 253 -17.47 9.26 -0.76
CA GLY A 253 -17.45 8.05 0.08
C GLY A 253 -16.10 7.73 0.72
N VAL A 254 -15.04 8.49 0.40
CA VAL A 254 -13.72 8.31 1.03
C VAL A 254 -13.77 8.88 2.46
N PRO A 255 -13.35 8.12 3.49
CA PRO A 255 -13.32 8.62 4.86
C PRO A 255 -12.51 9.91 5.00
N ASP A 256 -13.01 10.87 5.77
CA ASP A 256 -12.37 12.15 6.04
C ASP A 256 -11.42 12.12 7.26
N THR A 257 -11.42 11.01 8.00
CA THR A 257 -10.51 10.71 9.10
C THR A 257 -9.41 9.73 8.67
N GLU A 258 -8.37 9.61 9.50
CA GLU A 258 -7.39 8.54 9.32
C GLU A 258 -8.04 7.14 9.36
N LEU A 259 -7.48 6.22 8.58
CA LEU A 259 -7.86 4.80 8.57
C LEU A 259 -6.61 3.92 8.49
N SER A 260 -6.65 2.71 9.04
CA SER A 260 -5.54 1.76 8.87
C SER A 260 -5.34 1.36 7.40
N ALA A 261 -4.09 1.14 7.00
CA ALA A 261 -3.73 0.86 5.62
C ALA A 261 -4.45 -0.38 5.05
N PHE A 262 -4.72 -1.37 5.89
CA PHE A 262 -5.51 -2.55 5.49
C PHE A 262 -6.94 -2.24 5.05
N TYR A 263 -7.48 -1.05 5.34
CA TYR A 263 -8.79 -0.64 4.86
C TYR A 263 -8.79 0.03 3.48
N LEU A 264 -7.64 0.53 3.00
CA LEU A 264 -7.56 1.23 1.71
C LEU A 264 -8.05 0.39 0.51
N PRO A 265 -7.79 -0.93 0.45
CA PRO A 265 -8.40 -1.78 -0.58
C PRO A 265 -9.92 -1.70 -0.66
N TYR A 266 -10.60 -1.68 0.49
CA TYR A 266 -12.08 -1.61 0.52
C TYR A 266 -12.57 -0.24 0.06
N VAL A 267 -11.83 0.84 0.36
CA VAL A 267 -12.12 2.17 -0.18
C VAL A 267 -12.01 2.18 -1.71
N VAL A 268 -10.97 1.54 -2.28
CA VAL A 268 -10.82 1.42 -3.73
C VAL A 268 -11.96 0.59 -4.35
N MET A 269 -12.33 -0.53 -3.72
CA MET A 269 -13.45 -1.36 -4.18
C MET A 269 -14.79 -0.61 -4.17
N ASP A 270 -15.03 0.20 -3.14
CA ASP A 270 -16.22 1.05 -3.03
C ASP A 270 -16.27 2.09 -4.15
N LEU A 271 -15.16 2.76 -4.43
CA LEU A 271 -15.04 3.70 -5.53
C LEU A 271 -15.23 3.04 -6.90
N ALA A 272 -14.69 1.82 -7.06
CA ALA A 272 -14.90 0.99 -8.24
C ALA A 272 -16.32 0.39 -8.34
N GLN A 273 -17.19 0.65 -7.34
CA GLN A 273 -18.56 0.12 -7.25
C GLN A 273 -18.62 -1.40 -7.33
N ILE A 274 -17.61 -2.07 -6.77
CA ILE A 274 -17.57 -3.53 -6.67
C ILE A 274 -18.70 -3.98 -5.72
N PRO A 275 -19.59 -4.91 -6.14
CA PRO A 275 -20.60 -5.44 -5.25
C PRO A 275 -19.98 -6.10 -4.02
N ARG A 276 -20.46 -5.73 -2.84
CA ARG A 276 -19.97 -6.31 -1.59
C ARG A 276 -20.67 -7.64 -1.32
N ASP A 277 -19.89 -8.71 -1.22
CA ASP A 277 -20.33 -9.94 -0.61
C ASP A 277 -20.43 -9.78 0.93
N SER A 278 -20.79 -10.86 1.62
CA SER A 278 -20.94 -10.83 3.08
C SER A 278 -19.64 -10.55 3.84
N TYR A 279 -18.48 -10.84 3.25
CA TYR A 279 -17.18 -10.59 3.85
C TYR A 279 -16.78 -9.12 3.65
N LEU A 280 -16.88 -8.61 2.41
CA LEU A 280 -16.61 -7.20 2.10
C LEU A 280 -17.54 -6.27 2.88
N GLN A 281 -18.82 -6.61 3.02
CA GLN A 281 -19.75 -5.82 3.83
C GLN A 281 -19.33 -5.79 5.31
N ARG A 282 -18.89 -6.92 5.87
CA ARG A 282 -18.39 -6.98 7.26
C ARG A 282 -17.15 -6.12 7.47
N MET A 283 -16.20 -6.16 6.55
CA MET A 283 -14.98 -5.34 6.62
C MET A 283 -15.31 -3.85 6.47
N HIS A 284 -16.28 -3.50 5.62
CA HIS A 284 -16.77 -2.14 5.49
C HIS A 284 -17.46 -1.64 6.78
N ASP A 285 -18.36 -2.42 7.37
CA ASP A 285 -19.02 -2.08 8.64
C ASP A 285 -17.98 -1.90 9.76
N LYS A 286 -16.94 -2.76 9.77
CA LYS A 286 -15.85 -2.65 10.73
C LYS A 286 -15.03 -1.37 10.51
N MET A 287 -14.69 -1.03 9.27
CA MET A 287 -14.01 0.24 8.93
C MET A 287 -14.77 1.45 9.48
N GLN A 288 -16.10 1.47 9.41
CA GLN A 288 -16.92 2.58 9.94
C GLN A 288 -16.90 2.65 11.47
N SER A 289 -16.89 1.51 12.16
CA SER A 289 -16.92 1.45 13.63
C SER A 289 -15.54 1.51 14.31
N LEU A 290 -14.50 1.08 13.61
CA LEU A 290 -13.11 0.99 14.06
C LEU A 290 -12.18 1.30 12.88
N PRO A 291 -12.05 2.57 12.48
CA PRO A 291 -11.28 2.96 11.29
C PRO A 291 -9.77 2.74 11.46
N VAL A 292 -9.27 2.78 12.70
CA VAL A 292 -7.86 2.56 13.01
C VAL A 292 -7.70 1.37 13.95
N TYR A 293 -6.84 0.42 13.55
CA TYR A 293 -6.47 -0.75 14.34
C TYR A 293 -5.00 -1.12 14.09
N ALA A 294 -4.07 -0.40 14.74
CA ALA A 294 -2.63 -0.61 14.59
C ALA A 294 -1.91 -0.46 15.94
N THR A 295 -0.98 -1.37 16.25
CA THR A 295 -0.35 -1.47 17.58
C THR A 295 0.50 -0.25 17.93
N ASN A 296 1.31 0.25 17.00
CA ASN A 296 2.22 1.35 17.29
C ASN A 296 1.53 2.72 17.23
N TYR A 297 0.34 2.78 16.62
CA TYR A 297 -0.49 3.98 16.61
C TYR A 297 -1.36 4.07 17.85
N ASP A 298 -2.02 2.96 18.22
CA ASP A 298 -2.87 2.86 19.41
C ASP A 298 -2.48 1.63 20.26
N PRO A 299 -1.41 1.73 21.07
CA PRO A 299 -0.88 0.61 21.84
C PRO A 299 -1.80 0.17 22.98
N ASP A 300 -2.58 1.10 23.52
CA ASP A 300 -3.54 0.84 24.61
C ASP A 300 -4.92 0.43 24.09
N GLY A 301 -5.13 0.48 22.77
CA GLY A 301 -6.37 0.08 22.10
C GLY A 301 -6.77 -1.36 22.41
N ALA A 302 -8.07 -1.59 22.63
CA ALA A 302 -8.59 -2.93 22.83
C ALA A 302 -8.45 -3.78 21.55
N ARG A 303 -8.22 -5.09 21.74
CA ARG A 303 -8.26 -6.07 20.64
C ARG A 303 -9.69 -6.19 20.10
N ASP A 304 -9.83 -6.33 18.79
CA ASP A 304 -11.11 -6.61 18.14
C ASP A 304 -11.19 -8.09 17.76
N SER A 305 -12.11 -8.83 18.39
CA SER A 305 -12.21 -10.28 18.21
C SER A 305 -12.60 -10.70 16.79
N MET A 306 -13.33 -9.85 16.06
CA MET A 306 -13.72 -10.15 14.69
C MET A 306 -12.53 -10.01 13.74
N LEU A 307 -11.78 -8.90 13.82
CA LEU A 307 -10.56 -8.72 13.04
C LEU A 307 -9.52 -9.80 13.37
N ASP A 308 -9.36 -10.12 14.65
CA ASP A 308 -8.41 -11.14 15.11
C ASP A 308 -8.76 -12.53 14.59
N MET A 309 -10.02 -12.93 14.71
CA MET A 309 -10.49 -14.24 14.25
C MET A 309 -10.39 -14.36 12.73
N LEU A 310 -10.84 -13.35 11.97
CA LEU A 310 -10.79 -13.36 10.51
C LEU A 310 -9.35 -13.40 10.00
N THR A 311 -8.47 -12.61 10.59
CA THR A 311 -7.07 -12.59 10.17
C THR A 311 -6.38 -13.91 10.47
N TYR A 312 -6.60 -14.46 11.67
CA TYR A 312 -6.04 -15.76 12.02
C TYR A 312 -6.53 -16.86 11.08
N ASP A 313 -7.85 -16.96 10.86
CA ASP A 313 -8.45 -17.98 9.99
C ASP A 313 -7.91 -17.91 8.55
N ARG A 314 -7.81 -16.70 7.99
CA ARG A 314 -7.39 -16.51 6.59
C ARG A 314 -5.90 -16.73 6.35
N ILE A 315 -5.06 -16.45 7.35
CA ILE A 315 -3.59 -16.52 7.23
C ILE A 315 -3.03 -17.83 7.77
N CYS A 316 -3.39 -18.16 9.01
CA CYS A 316 -2.84 -19.31 9.75
C CYS A 316 -3.81 -20.49 9.82
N GLY A 317 -5.09 -20.28 9.48
CA GLY A 317 -6.15 -21.28 9.56
C GLY A 317 -6.52 -21.89 8.21
N GLU A 318 -7.72 -22.47 8.18
CA GLU A 318 -8.27 -23.20 7.04
C GLU A 318 -9.07 -22.31 6.06
N ASP A 319 -9.06 -20.98 6.26
CA ASP A 319 -9.82 -20.00 5.46
C ASP A 319 -11.33 -20.34 5.38
N LEU A 320 -11.92 -20.67 6.53
CA LEU A 320 -13.36 -20.96 6.62
C LEU A 320 -14.20 -19.71 6.37
N SER A 321 -13.66 -18.54 6.69
CA SER A 321 -14.33 -17.24 6.50
C SER A 321 -14.42 -16.81 5.04
N GLY A 322 -13.58 -17.36 4.15
CA GLY A 322 -13.64 -17.15 2.70
C GLY A 322 -14.56 -18.11 1.94
N GLN A 323 -15.03 -19.18 2.58
CA GLN A 323 -15.95 -20.13 1.96
C GLN A 323 -17.38 -19.59 2.05
N GLU A 324 -18.08 -19.49 0.91
CA GLU A 324 -19.54 -19.37 0.96
C GLU A 324 -20.07 -20.54 1.78
N LEU A 325 -20.87 -20.26 2.82
CA LEU A 325 -21.64 -21.27 3.52
C LEU A 325 -22.55 -21.91 2.47
N ILE A 326 -22.12 -23.04 1.89
CA ILE A 326 -23.03 -23.92 1.17
C ILE A 326 -24.00 -24.41 2.23
N GLU A 327 -25.16 -23.77 2.34
CA GLU A 327 -26.30 -24.33 3.06
C GLU A 327 -26.55 -25.71 2.43
N LYS A 328 -26.06 -26.75 3.10
CA LYS A 328 -26.50 -28.11 2.82
C LYS A 328 -27.97 -28.15 3.20
N THR A 329 -28.84 -27.86 2.25
CA THR A 329 -30.24 -28.22 2.34
C THR A 329 -30.26 -29.75 2.47
N GLU A 330 -30.47 -30.24 3.69
CA GLU A 330 -30.77 -31.65 3.91
C GLU A 330 -32.00 -32.00 3.06
N PRO A 331 -31.98 -33.10 2.29
CA PRO A 331 -33.15 -33.49 1.51
C PRO A 331 -34.28 -33.78 2.48
N GLU A 332 -35.40 -33.07 2.33
CA GLU A 332 -36.64 -33.38 3.05
C GLU A 332 -36.95 -34.87 2.91
N THR A 333 -36.77 -35.61 4.00
CA THR A 333 -37.29 -36.96 4.11
C THR A 333 -38.81 -36.88 4.07
N LYS A 334 -39.37 -37.13 2.89
CA LYS A 334 -40.80 -37.40 2.72
C LYS A 334 -41.12 -38.69 3.48
N ASN A 335 -41.89 -38.57 4.55
CA ASN A 335 -42.67 -39.66 5.14
C ASN A 335 -44.16 -39.43 4.84
#